data_AF-A0A811N4A4-F1
#
_entry.id   AF-A0A811N4A4-F1
#
_cell.length_a   1.000
_cell.length_b   1.000
_cell.length_c   1.000
_cell.angle_alpha   90.00
_cell.angle_beta   90.00
_cell.angle_gamma   90.00
#
_symmetry.space_group_name_H-M   'P 1'
#
loop_
_entity.id
_entity.type
_entity.pdbx_description
1 polymer ?
#
loop_
_entity_poly.entity_id
_entity_poly.type
_entity_poly.pdbx_seq_one_letter_code
_entity_poly.pdbx_strand_id
1 'polypeptide(L)'
;MESAAVAIVTVSFPAQGHLNQLLHLSLLLVAQGLPVHFAALEPHLREARARLHGWGPGPDAALPVAVRFRVLDVPARESPAPDPRSPFPAHRQPLFEAYCGGARAPLAALLAELAATHRRVVVLHDRMAAFAAAEAARLPNAESLGVHCLAASYNVGWADQEHALLRPHGLVFHPPDAAALQACKAR
;
A
#
# COMPACT_ATOMS: atom_id res chain seq x y z
N MET A 1 2.35 -30.13 13.20
CA MET A 1 1.60 -28.94 12.77
C MET A 1 1.94 -28.72 11.30
N GLU A 2 1.03 -29.06 10.38
CA GLU A 2 1.28 -28.82 8.95
C GLU A 2 1.41 -27.32 8.72
N SER A 3 2.57 -26.90 8.20
CA SER A 3 2.79 -25.51 7.82
C SER A 3 1.96 -25.20 6.59
N ALA A 4 1.08 -24.20 6.67
CA ALA A 4 0.35 -23.70 5.52
C ALA A 4 1.33 -23.23 4.44
N ALA A 5 1.02 -23.51 3.16
CA ALA A 5 2.03 -23.40 2.10
C ALA A 5 2.50 -21.95 1.86
N VAL A 6 1.59 -20.99 1.85
CA VAL A 6 1.89 -19.58 1.54
C VAL A 6 0.98 -18.65 2.36
N ALA A 7 1.53 -17.59 2.94
CA ALA A 7 0.77 -16.45 3.46
C ALA A 7 1.01 -15.22 2.58
N ILE A 8 -0.06 -14.54 2.17
CA ILE A 8 0.04 -13.25 1.48
C ILE A 8 -0.27 -12.14 2.47
N VAL A 9 0.61 -11.14 2.58
CA VAL A 9 0.39 -9.95 3.40
C VAL A 9 0.29 -8.75 2.48
N THR A 10 -0.84 -8.05 2.50
CA THR A 10 -1.03 -6.82 1.74
C THR A 10 -0.89 -5.61 2.66
N VAL A 11 0.09 -4.74 2.41
CA VAL A 11 0.40 -3.56 3.23
C VAL A 11 0.00 -2.30 2.48
N SER A 12 -1.07 -1.64 2.94
CA SER A 12 -1.60 -0.45 2.27
C SER A 12 -1.09 0.86 2.87
N PHE A 13 -0.77 1.83 2.01
CA PHE A 13 -0.50 3.20 2.42
C PHE A 13 -1.82 3.86 2.87
N PRO A 14 -1.84 4.67 3.95
CA PRO A 14 -3.07 5.18 4.58
C PRO A 14 -3.74 6.34 3.79
N ALA A 15 -3.88 6.19 2.47
CA ALA A 15 -4.66 7.06 1.59
C ALA A 15 -5.79 6.27 0.91
N GLN A 16 -6.96 6.89 0.74
CA GLN A 16 -8.18 6.20 0.27
C GLN A 16 -8.01 5.49 -1.07
N GLY A 17 -7.39 6.17 -2.05
CA GLY A 17 -7.17 5.59 -3.38
C GLY A 17 -6.25 4.35 -3.35
N HIS A 18 -5.25 4.37 -2.48
CA HIS A 18 -4.29 3.28 -2.30
C HIS A 18 -4.93 2.09 -1.56
N LEU A 19 -5.64 2.39 -0.47
CA LEU A 19 -6.39 1.43 0.34
C LEU A 19 -7.38 0.62 -0.51
N ASN A 20 -8.17 1.31 -1.34
CA ASN A 20 -9.20 0.68 -2.14
C ASN A 20 -8.63 -0.26 -3.21
N GLN A 21 -7.57 0.17 -3.91
CA GLN A 21 -6.94 -0.66 -4.94
C GLN A 21 -6.30 -1.92 -4.37
N LEU A 22 -5.60 -1.80 -3.23
CA LEU A 22 -5.04 -2.97 -2.56
C LEU A 22 -6.12 -3.88 -2.02
N LEU A 23 -7.22 -3.34 -1.47
CA LEU A 23 -8.34 -4.15 -1.01
C LEU A 23 -8.94 -4.97 -2.16
N HIS A 24 -9.18 -4.36 -3.32
CA HIS A 24 -9.65 -5.09 -4.50
C HIS A 24 -8.67 -6.17 -4.96
N LEU A 25 -7.36 -5.90 -4.96
CA LEU A 25 -6.36 -6.91 -5.27
C LEU A 25 -6.40 -8.08 -4.28
N SER A 26 -6.49 -7.79 -2.97
CA SER A 26 -6.63 -8.81 -1.92
C SER A 26 -7.85 -9.69 -2.14
N LEU A 27 -8.96 -9.09 -2.55
CA LEU A 27 -10.20 -9.79 -2.85
C LEU A 27 -10.09 -10.69 -4.08
N LEU A 28 -9.40 -10.25 -5.13
CA LEU A 28 -9.10 -11.10 -6.31
C LEU A 28 -8.22 -12.29 -5.94
N LEU A 29 -7.20 -12.10 -5.11
CA LEU A 29 -6.31 -13.17 -4.63
C LEU A 29 -7.07 -14.19 -3.78
N VAL A 30 -7.97 -13.71 -2.92
CA VAL A 30 -8.88 -14.56 -2.15
C VAL A 30 -9.80 -15.38 -3.06
N ALA A 31 -10.32 -14.78 -4.15
CA ALA A 31 -11.14 -15.50 -5.12
C ALA A 31 -10.35 -16.60 -5.86
N GLN A 32 -9.01 -16.52 -5.89
CA GLN A 32 -8.12 -17.57 -6.37
C GLN A 32 -7.77 -18.61 -5.29
N GLY A 33 -8.39 -18.55 -4.10
CA GLY A 33 -8.15 -19.48 -3.00
C GLY A 33 -6.90 -19.17 -2.17
N LEU A 34 -6.31 -17.98 -2.31
CA LEU A 34 -5.11 -17.61 -1.57
C LEU A 34 -5.47 -16.93 -0.24
N PRO A 35 -4.88 -17.33 0.91
CA PRO A 35 -5.11 -16.67 2.18
C PRO A 35 -4.42 -15.31 2.22
N VAL A 36 -5.17 -14.25 2.49
CA VAL A 36 -4.67 -12.87 2.48
C VAL A 36 -4.79 -12.22 3.86
N HIS A 37 -3.70 -11.63 4.33
CA HIS A 37 -3.61 -10.83 5.54
C HIS A 37 -3.54 -9.34 5.15
N PHE A 38 -4.62 -8.60 5.37
CA PHE A 38 -4.69 -7.18 5.01
C PHE A 38 -4.21 -6.29 6.16
N ALA A 39 -3.00 -5.76 6.04
CA ALA A 39 -2.34 -4.95 7.05
C ALA A 39 -2.53 -3.44 6.79
N ALA A 40 -3.14 -2.75 7.75
CA ALA A 40 -3.33 -1.29 7.72
C ALA A 40 -3.56 -0.73 9.13
N LEU A 41 -3.66 0.60 9.24
CA LEU A 41 -4.07 1.26 10.48
C LEU A 41 -5.54 0.98 10.78
N GLU A 42 -5.90 0.93 12.06
CA GLU A 42 -7.26 0.60 12.50
C GLU A 42 -8.37 1.45 11.85
N PRO A 43 -8.25 2.81 11.73
CA PRO A 43 -9.27 3.59 11.04
C PRO A 43 -9.48 3.16 9.58
N HIS A 44 -8.40 2.87 8.85
CA HIS A 44 -8.44 2.40 7.47
C HIS A 44 -8.97 0.98 7.35
N LEU A 45 -8.72 0.12 8.33
CA LEU A 45 -9.33 -1.21 8.39
C LEU A 45 -10.84 -1.13 8.56
N ARG A 46 -11.35 -0.20 9.38
CA ARG A 46 -12.80 0.03 9.51
C ARG A 46 -13.42 0.45 8.18
N GLU A 47 -12.78 1.37 7.47
CA GLU A 47 -13.23 1.79 6.14
C GLU A 47 -13.15 0.65 5.11
N ALA A 48 -12.09 -0.17 5.15
CA ALA A 48 -11.95 -1.32 4.27
C ALA A 48 -13.05 -2.36 4.54
N ARG A 49 -13.35 -2.66 5.82
CA ARG A 49 -14.46 -3.52 6.22
C ARG A 49 -15.80 -2.97 5.76
N ALA A 50 -16.02 -1.66 5.88
CA ALA A 50 -17.25 -1.03 5.42
C ALA A 50 -17.43 -1.17 3.89
N ARG A 51 -16.35 -1.26 3.11
CA ARG A 51 -16.41 -1.50 1.65
C ARG A 51 -16.69 -2.95 1.28
N LEU A 52 -16.53 -3.88 2.21
CA LEU A 52 -16.93 -5.28 2.01
C LEU A 52 -18.45 -5.47 2.11
N HIS A 53 -19.21 -4.46 2.54
CA HIS A 53 -20.68 -4.51 2.48
C HIS A 53 -21.12 -4.62 1.02
N GLY A 54 -21.68 -5.78 0.64
CA GLY A 54 -22.04 -6.14 -0.74
C GLY A 54 -21.08 -7.14 -1.41
N TRP A 55 -19.90 -7.34 -0.84
CA TRP A 55 -18.98 -8.44 -1.16
C TRP A 55 -19.25 -9.62 -0.22
N GLY A 56 -20.42 -10.23 -0.39
CA GLY A 56 -20.88 -11.40 0.35
C GLY A 56 -21.76 -12.29 -0.54
N PRO A 57 -21.79 -13.60 -0.32
CA PRO A 57 -22.27 -14.54 -1.30
C PRO A 57 -23.80 -14.61 -1.33
N GLY A 58 -24.37 -14.85 -2.51
CA GLY A 58 -25.68 -15.49 -2.59
C GLY A 58 -25.68 -16.82 -1.80
N PRO A 59 -26.86 -17.40 -1.50
CA PRO A 59 -27.09 -18.35 -0.41
C PRO A 59 -26.21 -19.62 -0.34
N ASP A 60 -25.33 -19.91 -1.31
CA ASP A 60 -24.52 -21.12 -1.40
C ASP A 60 -22.98 -20.93 -1.42
N ALA A 61 -22.42 -19.72 -1.29
CA ALA A 61 -20.95 -19.55 -1.40
C ALA A 61 -20.23 -19.37 -0.05
N ALA A 62 -19.20 -20.18 0.21
CA ALA A 62 -18.35 -20.15 1.40
C ALA A 62 -17.30 -19.00 1.42
N LEU A 63 -17.61 -17.84 0.81
CA LEU A 63 -16.63 -16.83 0.40
C LEU A 63 -16.44 -15.56 1.28
N PRO A 64 -17.05 -15.33 2.47
CA PRO A 64 -16.77 -14.10 3.21
C PRO A 64 -15.59 -14.20 4.21
N VAL A 65 -14.83 -15.31 4.30
CA VAL A 65 -13.85 -15.55 5.39
C VAL A 65 -12.42 -15.82 4.91
N ALA A 66 -11.88 -15.02 4.00
CA ALA A 66 -10.50 -15.23 3.53
C ALA A 66 -9.59 -14.00 3.58
N VAL A 67 -10.13 -12.77 3.70
CA VAL A 67 -9.32 -11.59 4.05
C VAL A 67 -9.22 -11.45 5.57
N ARG A 68 -8.03 -11.67 6.10
CA ARG A 68 -7.70 -11.51 7.52
C ARG A 68 -7.15 -10.12 7.77
N PHE A 69 -7.96 -9.21 8.26
CA PHE A 69 -7.50 -7.87 8.63
C PHE A 69 -6.51 -7.92 9.80
N ARG A 70 -5.42 -7.16 9.69
CA ARG A 70 -4.30 -7.10 10.64
C ARG A 70 -4.00 -5.64 10.97
N VAL A 71 -4.15 -5.27 12.24
CA VAL A 71 -3.90 -3.91 12.70
C VAL A 71 -2.41 -3.65 12.76
N LEU A 72 -1.97 -2.55 12.16
CA LEU A 72 -0.65 -1.98 12.41
C LEU A 72 -0.81 -0.92 13.51
N ASP A 73 -0.40 -1.27 14.72
CA ASP A 73 -0.54 -0.39 15.88
C ASP A 73 0.48 0.76 15.80
N VAL A 74 -0.01 1.92 15.38
CA VAL A 74 0.77 3.15 15.23
C VAL A 74 0.08 4.23 16.06
N PRO A 75 0.82 4.89 16.97
CA PRO A 75 0.27 5.99 17.76
C PRO A 75 -0.34 7.07 16.86
N ALA A 76 -1.56 7.48 17.21
CA ALA A 76 -2.21 8.59 16.53
C ALA A 76 -1.38 9.86 16.67
N ARG A 77 -1.27 10.63 15.60
CA ARG A 77 -0.63 11.94 15.59
C ARG A 77 -1.67 13.01 15.29
N GLU A 78 -1.65 14.08 16.07
CA GLU A 78 -2.51 15.22 15.82
C GLU A 78 -2.26 15.75 14.40
N SER A 79 -3.37 15.99 13.70
CA SER A 79 -3.37 16.49 12.34
C SER A 79 -4.01 17.88 12.35
N PRO A 80 -3.46 18.87 11.63
CA PRO A 80 -4.08 20.19 11.56
C PRO A 80 -5.41 20.09 10.82
N ALA A 81 -6.27 21.09 10.97
CA ALA A 81 -7.52 21.15 10.21
C ALA A 81 -7.23 21.21 8.69
N PRO A 82 -8.08 20.60 7.84
CA PRO A 82 -7.98 20.76 6.40
C PRO A 82 -8.06 22.23 5.99
N ASP A 83 -7.09 22.72 5.20
CA ASP A 83 -7.18 24.04 4.55
C ASP A 83 -7.77 23.88 3.15
N PRO A 84 -8.99 24.35 2.88
CA PRO A 84 -9.62 24.24 1.57
C PRO A 84 -8.93 25.07 0.47
N ARG A 85 -8.02 25.98 0.84
CA ARG A 85 -7.24 26.81 -0.11
C ARG A 85 -5.94 26.14 -0.55
N SER A 86 -5.50 25.11 0.16
CA SER A 86 -4.26 24.40 -0.16
C SER A 86 -4.52 23.33 -1.22
N PRO A 87 -3.80 23.33 -2.36
CA PRO A 87 -3.92 22.27 -3.37
C PRO A 87 -3.37 20.93 -2.88
N PHE A 88 -2.50 20.95 -1.86
CA PHE A 88 -1.95 19.76 -1.22
C PHE A 88 -2.69 19.48 0.09
N PRO A 89 -3.10 18.22 0.38
CA PRO A 89 -3.78 17.87 1.61
C PRO A 89 -2.81 17.81 2.80
N ALA A 90 -2.23 18.95 3.17
CA ALA A 90 -1.20 19.07 4.22
C ALA A 90 -1.66 18.50 5.57
N HIS A 91 -2.96 18.55 5.85
CA HIS A 91 -3.56 17.94 7.04
C HIS A 91 -3.32 16.43 7.16
N ARG A 92 -2.99 15.72 6.07
CA ARG A 92 -2.70 14.28 6.09
C ARG A 92 -1.22 13.96 6.31
N GLN A 93 -0.35 14.94 6.18
CA GLN A 93 1.09 14.75 6.30
C GLN A 93 1.49 14.14 7.66
N PRO A 94 0.96 14.59 8.82
CA PRO A 94 1.33 13.99 10.11
C PRO A 94 0.95 12.50 10.23
N LEU A 95 -0.18 12.10 9.64
CA LEU A 95 -0.60 10.70 9.56
C LEU A 95 0.38 9.88 8.72
N PHE A 96 0.82 10.39 7.57
CA PHE A 96 1.75 9.70 6.69
C PHE A 96 3.12 9.51 7.35
N GLU A 97 3.61 10.52 8.04
CA GLU A 97 4.86 10.45 8.80
C GLU A 97 4.77 9.46 9.97
N ALA A 98 3.68 9.54 10.75
CA ALA A 98 3.44 8.61 11.84
C ALA A 98 3.38 7.16 11.33
N TYR A 99 2.68 6.92 10.22
CA TYR A 99 2.62 5.62 9.58
C TYR A 99 3.99 5.12 9.13
N CYS A 100 4.73 5.88 8.34
CA CYS A 100 6.03 5.45 7.82
C CYS A 100 7.07 5.20 8.93
N GLY A 101 7.02 5.97 10.01
CA GLY A 101 7.91 5.80 11.16
C GLY A 101 7.47 4.70 12.13
N GLY A 102 6.17 4.59 12.39
CA GLY A 102 5.62 3.72 13.42
C GLY A 102 5.20 2.33 12.95
N ALA A 103 4.85 2.15 11.68
CA ALA A 103 4.28 0.88 11.20
C ALA A 103 5.32 -0.24 11.02
N ARG A 104 6.62 0.06 11.08
CA ARG A 104 7.69 -0.93 10.84
C ARG A 104 7.69 -2.04 11.89
N ALA A 105 7.66 -1.67 13.17
CA ALA A 105 7.68 -2.62 14.28
C ALA A 105 6.45 -3.56 14.29
N PRO A 106 5.19 -3.07 14.22
CA PRO A 106 4.03 -3.95 14.18
C PRO A 106 4.00 -4.80 12.89
N LEU A 107 4.47 -4.28 11.75
CA LEU A 107 4.59 -5.09 10.54
C LEU A 107 5.62 -6.20 10.71
N ALA A 108 6.81 -5.91 11.25
CA ALA A 108 7.84 -6.92 11.49
C ALA A 108 7.35 -8.05 12.41
N ALA A 109 6.61 -7.70 13.46
CA ALA A 109 5.99 -8.67 14.36
C ALA A 109 4.98 -9.57 13.63
N LEU A 110 4.11 -8.99 12.79
CA LEU A 110 3.17 -9.74 11.97
C LEU A 110 3.89 -10.67 10.99
N LEU A 111 4.94 -10.19 10.31
CA LEU A 111 5.67 -11.01 9.35
C LEU A 111 6.41 -12.16 10.05
N ALA A 112 6.96 -11.94 11.25
CA ALA A 112 7.59 -12.99 12.05
C ALA A 112 6.59 -14.06 12.50
N GLU A 113 5.39 -13.69 12.96
CA GLU A 113 4.29 -14.61 13.28
C GLU A 113 3.98 -15.53 12.09
N LEU A 114 3.83 -14.95 10.91
CA LEU A 114 3.47 -15.69 9.70
C LEU A 114 4.63 -16.54 9.20
N ALA A 115 5.86 -16.02 9.22
CA ALA A 115 7.06 -16.75 8.80
C ALA A 115 7.33 -17.98 9.67
N ALA A 116 6.96 -17.95 10.95
CA ALA A 116 7.11 -19.11 11.85
C ALA A 116 6.12 -20.25 11.54
N THR A 117 5.01 -19.95 10.87
CA THR A 117 3.90 -20.89 10.64
C THR A 117 3.70 -21.26 9.17
N HIS A 118 4.31 -20.52 8.24
CA HIS A 118 4.16 -20.71 6.79
C HIS A 118 5.49 -20.97 6.09
N ARG A 119 5.46 -21.79 5.03
CA ARG A 119 6.67 -22.07 4.23
C ARG A 119 7.15 -20.87 3.42
N ARG A 120 6.25 -19.97 3.04
CA ARG A 120 6.55 -18.74 2.29
C ARG A 120 5.63 -17.60 2.71
N VAL A 121 6.19 -16.40 2.85
CA VAL A 121 5.43 -15.16 3.09
C VAL A 121 5.65 -14.21 1.90
N VAL A 122 4.57 -13.80 1.25
CA VAL A 122 4.62 -12.84 0.13
C VAL A 122 4.04 -11.52 0.58
N VAL A 123 4.85 -10.47 0.61
CA VAL A 123 4.45 -9.14 1.05
C VAL A 123 4.15 -8.27 -0.18
N LEU A 124 2.87 -8.09 -0.48
CA LEU A 124 2.43 -7.10 -1.47
C LEU A 124 2.32 -5.76 -0.78
N HIS A 125 3.10 -4.78 -1.18
CA HIS A 125 3.09 -3.49 -0.50
C HIS A 125 2.85 -2.35 -1.47
N ASP A 126 2.13 -1.34 -1.03
CA ASP A 126 2.10 -0.07 -1.74
C ASP A 126 3.52 0.48 -1.90
N ARG A 127 3.85 1.07 -3.05
CA ARG A 127 5.15 1.73 -3.25
C ARG A 127 5.44 2.78 -2.17
N MET A 128 4.44 3.50 -1.68
CA MET A 128 4.61 4.48 -0.61
C MET A 128 4.85 3.83 0.77
N ALA A 129 4.56 2.53 0.92
CA ALA A 129 4.87 1.73 2.09
C ALA A 129 6.13 0.85 1.87
N ALA A 130 7.13 1.35 1.13
CA ALA A 130 8.34 0.61 0.77
C ALA A 130 9.15 0.05 1.95
N PHE A 131 8.95 0.55 3.17
CA PHE A 131 9.53 -0.05 4.37
C PHE A 131 9.14 -1.52 4.55
N ALA A 132 7.99 -1.96 4.01
CA ALA A 132 7.54 -3.33 4.05
C ALA A 132 8.50 -4.30 3.34
N ALA A 133 9.12 -3.87 2.23
CA ALA A 133 10.13 -4.67 1.54
C ALA A 133 11.36 -4.90 2.42
N ALA A 134 11.79 -3.87 3.16
CA ALA A 134 12.90 -3.98 4.09
C ALA A 134 12.60 -4.91 5.28
N GLU A 135 11.35 -4.92 5.77
CA GLU A 135 10.95 -5.87 6.82
C GLU A 135 10.83 -7.31 6.29
N ALA A 136 10.34 -7.49 5.05
CA ALA A 136 10.31 -8.80 4.40
C ALA A 136 11.72 -9.38 4.19
N ALA A 137 12.67 -8.58 3.71
CA ALA A 137 14.04 -9.00 3.42
C ALA A 137 14.83 -9.52 4.66
N ARG A 138 14.33 -9.25 5.88
CA ARG A 138 14.91 -9.75 7.12
C ARG A 138 14.56 -11.22 7.41
N LEU A 139 13.59 -11.78 6.71
CA LEU A 139 13.09 -13.13 6.94
C LEU A 139 13.54 -14.06 5.80
N PRO A 140 14.03 -15.27 6.12
CA PRO A 140 14.62 -16.17 5.13
C PRO A 140 13.59 -16.77 4.16
N ASN A 141 12.30 -16.73 4.51
CA ASN A 141 11.19 -17.29 3.75
C ASN A 141 10.18 -16.22 3.32
N ALA A 142 10.57 -14.94 3.31
CA ALA A 142 9.72 -13.86 2.84
C ALA A 142 10.28 -13.17 1.59
N GLU A 143 9.37 -12.74 0.73
CA GLU A 143 9.66 -11.91 -0.44
C GLU A 143 8.66 -10.75 -0.51
N SER A 144 9.02 -9.70 -1.25
CA SER A 144 8.16 -8.52 -1.39
C SER A 144 7.93 -8.15 -2.85
N LEU A 145 6.69 -7.78 -3.18
CA LEU A 145 6.31 -7.23 -4.48
C LEU A 145 5.69 -5.84 -4.29
N GLY A 146 6.29 -4.84 -4.94
CA GLY A 146 5.78 -3.48 -4.92
C GLY A 146 4.57 -3.34 -5.85
N VAL A 147 3.45 -2.85 -5.31
CA VAL A 147 2.23 -2.56 -6.05
C VAL A 147 2.19 -1.08 -6.38
N HIS A 148 1.98 -0.76 -7.65
CA HIS A 148 1.79 0.61 -8.14
C HIS A 148 0.31 0.91 -8.28
N CYS A 149 -0.21 1.70 -7.35
CA CYS A 149 -1.62 2.09 -7.32
C CYS A 149 -1.93 3.34 -8.16
N LEU A 150 -1.00 3.73 -9.02
CA LEU A 150 -1.07 4.93 -9.86
C LEU A 150 -0.84 4.53 -11.32
N ALA A 151 -1.27 5.40 -12.24
CA ALA A 151 -1.05 5.19 -13.67
C ALA A 151 0.45 5.00 -13.97
N ALA A 152 0.78 4.13 -14.93
CA ALA A 152 2.17 3.88 -15.32
C ALA A 152 2.91 5.16 -15.75
N SER A 153 2.19 6.15 -16.31
CA SER A 153 2.72 7.47 -16.66
C SER A 153 3.28 8.24 -15.46
N TYR A 154 2.77 8.02 -14.24
CA TYR A 154 3.33 8.61 -13.03
C TYR A 154 4.78 8.17 -12.80
N ASN A 155 5.13 6.94 -13.18
CA ASN A 155 6.49 6.41 -13.01
C ASN A 155 7.52 7.13 -13.88
N VAL A 156 7.10 7.75 -14.98
CA VAL A 156 7.99 8.57 -15.82
C VAL A 156 8.65 9.67 -14.99
N GLY A 157 7.93 10.22 -14.00
CA GLY A 157 8.47 11.27 -13.14
C GLY A 157 9.55 10.83 -12.17
N TRP A 158 9.71 9.52 -11.98
CA TRP A 158 10.64 8.92 -11.02
C TRP A 158 11.69 8.04 -11.71
N ALA A 159 11.60 7.86 -13.03
CA ALA A 159 12.52 7.07 -13.80
C ALA A 159 13.76 7.89 -14.16
N ASP A 160 14.88 7.20 -14.36
CA ASP A 160 16.10 7.79 -14.91
C ASP A 160 15.77 8.44 -16.27
N GLN A 161 16.31 9.62 -16.54
CA GLN A 161 16.13 10.29 -17.83
C GLN A 161 16.72 9.46 -18.99
N GLU A 162 17.74 8.65 -18.71
CA GLU A 162 18.34 7.72 -19.66
C GLU A 162 17.60 6.39 -19.74
N HIS A 163 16.46 6.23 -19.05
CA HIS A 163 15.67 5.01 -19.11
C HIS A 163 15.25 4.72 -20.56
N ALA A 164 15.43 3.47 -21.01
CA ALA A 164 15.24 3.07 -22.41
C ALA A 164 13.83 3.33 -22.96
N LEU A 165 12.83 3.43 -22.06
CA LEU A 165 11.44 3.79 -22.42
C LEU A 165 11.20 5.30 -22.52
N LEU A 166 12.11 6.15 -22.03
CA LEU A 166 11.93 7.60 -21.99
C LEU A 166 12.77 8.32 -23.04
N ARG A 167 14.05 7.95 -23.14
CA ARG A 167 15.03 8.57 -24.04
C ARG A 167 14.56 8.62 -25.52
N PRO A 168 14.04 7.55 -26.14
CA PRO A 168 13.62 7.58 -27.55
C PRO A 168 12.42 8.50 -27.82
N HIS A 169 11.64 8.81 -26.77
CA HIS A 169 10.41 9.59 -26.88
C HIS A 169 10.57 11.03 -26.37
N GLY A 170 11.78 11.44 -26.00
CA GLY A 170 12.05 12.77 -25.46
C GLY A 170 11.27 13.07 -24.16
N LEU A 171 10.89 12.03 -23.42
CA LEU A 171 10.13 12.19 -22.18
C LEU A 171 11.08 12.60 -21.06
N VAL A 172 11.00 13.86 -20.65
CA VAL A 172 11.80 14.43 -19.55
C VAL A 172 10.86 14.82 -18.43
N PHE A 173 11.13 14.36 -17.21
CA PHE A 173 10.43 14.85 -16.04
C PHE A 173 10.93 16.25 -15.68
N HIS A 174 10.02 17.21 -15.64
CA HIS A 174 10.27 18.52 -15.10
C HIS A 174 9.77 18.57 -13.65
N PRO A 175 10.64 18.87 -12.66
CA PRO A 175 10.17 19.03 -11.30
C PRO A 175 9.14 20.18 -11.23
N PRO A 176 8.15 20.10 -10.32
CA PRO A 176 7.05 21.07 -10.23
C PRO A 176 7.53 22.53 -10.18
N ASP A 177 8.64 22.77 -9.51
CA ASP A 177 9.23 24.10 -9.33
C ASP A 177 9.82 24.66 -10.63
N ALA A 178 10.23 23.81 -11.58
CA ALA A 178 10.74 24.21 -12.88
C ALA A 178 9.62 24.64 -13.84
N ALA A 179 8.42 24.04 -13.74
CA ALA A 179 7.28 24.36 -14.58
C ALA A 179 6.64 25.72 -14.21
N ALA A 180 6.64 26.08 -12.92
CA ALA A 180 6.11 27.37 -12.45
C ALA A 180 6.88 28.58 -13.03
N LEU A 181 8.20 28.43 -13.23
CA LEU A 181 9.05 29.48 -13.82
C LEU A 181 8.85 29.67 -15.33
N GLN A 182 8.41 28.64 -16.07
CA GLN A 182 8.10 28.77 -17.48
C GLN A 182 6.73 29.40 -17.73
N ALA A 183 5.73 29.10 -16.89
CA ALA A 183 4.39 29.71 -17.01
C ALA A 183 4.39 31.22 -16.69
N CYS A 184 5.27 31.70 -15.81
CA CYS A 184 5.42 33.13 -15.52
C CYS A 184 6.23 33.92 -16.56
N LYS A 185 6.93 33.26 -17.50
CA LYS A 185 7.67 33.92 -18.59
C LYS A 185 6.83 34.12 -19.86
N ALA A 186 5.58 33.66 -19.86
CA ALA A 186 4.66 33.75 -21.00
C ALA A 186 3.47 34.70 -20.75
N ARG A 187 3.58 35.62 -19.76
CA ARG A 187 2.63 36.72 -19.56
C ARG A 187 3.34 38.06 -19.65
#